data_AF-A0A0D3VBB5-F1
#
_entry.id   AF-A0A0D3VBB5-F1
#
_cell.length_a   1.000
_cell.length_b   1.000
_cell.length_c   1.000
_cell.angle_alpha   90.00
_cell.angle_beta   90.00
_cell.angle_gamma   90.00
#
_symmetry.space_group_name_H-M   'P 1'
#
loop_
_entity.id
_entity.type
_entity.pdbx_description
1 polymer ?
#
loop_
_entity_poly.entity_id
_entity_poly.type
_entity_poly.pdbx_seq_one_letter_code
_entity_poly.pdbx_strand_id
1 'polypeptide(L)'
;MKAIINKRILSAFLLFLVLVVSASVPVYAISDVGGTTVSYPNEGYVGGPPGAIYWTQRSDAKAAQLFIGSYDGTFSWNSGPIYTNAGLSNAWYSIPASVQASIPKGKSLLVGVETYHYSGNTYLGWASDTNTLLVVN
;
A
#
# COMPACT_ATOMS: atom_id res chain seq x y z
N MET A 1 -4.63 49.36 -25.40
CA MET A 1 -3.72 48.25 -25.81
C MET A 1 -3.03 47.53 -24.64
N LYS A 2 -2.64 48.18 -23.52
CA LYS A 2 -1.97 47.50 -22.37
C LYS A 2 -2.81 46.40 -21.67
N ALA A 3 -4.13 46.55 -21.59
CA ALA A 3 -4.99 45.58 -20.89
C ALA A 3 -5.16 44.23 -21.61
N ILE A 4 -4.95 44.18 -22.92
CA ILE A 4 -5.12 42.95 -23.73
C ILE A 4 -3.88 42.04 -23.58
N ILE A 5 -2.70 42.63 -23.43
CA ILE A 5 -1.43 41.91 -23.25
C ILE A 5 -1.43 41.15 -21.91
N ASN A 6 -1.92 41.77 -20.84
CA ASN A 6 -1.99 41.14 -19.52
C ASN A 6 -2.91 39.91 -19.50
N LYS A 7 -4.03 39.94 -20.24
CA LYS A 7 -4.94 38.78 -20.33
C LYS A 7 -4.30 37.59 -21.06
N ARG A 8 -3.52 37.86 -22.12
CA ARG A 8 -2.85 36.81 -22.90
C ARG A 8 -1.72 36.13 -22.12
N ILE A 9 -0.96 36.90 -21.34
CA ILE A 9 0.12 36.36 -20.50
C ILE A 9 -0.46 35.50 -19.37
N LEU A 10 -1.56 35.94 -18.74
CA LEU A 10 -2.22 35.17 -17.68
C LEU A 10 -2.80 33.86 -18.21
N SER A 11 -3.42 33.87 -19.40
CA SER A 11 -3.92 32.64 -20.04
C SER A 11 -2.80 31.68 -20.41
N ALA A 12 -1.66 32.18 -20.93
CA ALA A 12 -0.51 31.34 -21.25
C ALA A 12 0.13 30.73 -19.99
N PHE A 13 0.19 31.49 -18.90
CA PHE A 13 0.69 31.01 -17.61
C PHE A 13 -0.21 29.93 -17.02
N LEU A 14 -1.54 30.10 -17.09
CA LEU A 14 -2.50 29.08 -16.66
C LEU A 14 -2.43 27.82 -17.53
N LEU A 15 -2.27 27.96 -18.85
CA LEU A 15 -2.12 26.81 -19.75
C LEU A 15 -0.84 26.04 -19.46
N PHE A 16 0.28 26.75 -19.23
CA PHE A 16 1.55 26.15 -18.84
C PHE A 16 1.47 25.45 -17.48
N LEU A 17 0.79 26.06 -16.50
CA LEU A 17 0.59 25.43 -15.19
C LEU A 17 -0.23 24.14 -15.31
N VAL A 18 -1.30 24.13 -16.12
CA VAL A 18 -2.09 22.92 -16.39
C VAL A 18 -1.24 21.85 -17.08
N LEU A 19 -0.43 22.23 -18.07
CA LEU A 19 0.47 21.30 -18.76
C LEU A 19 1.54 20.69 -17.83
N VAL A 20 2.10 21.46 -16.89
CA VAL A 20 3.09 20.98 -15.94
C VAL A 20 2.47 20.08 -14.86
N VAL A 21 1.26 20.39 -14.38
CA VAL A 21 0.53 19.52 -13.43
C VAL A 21 0.06 18.22 -14.10
N SER A 22 -0.26 18.25 -15.40
CA SER A 22 -0.62 17.07 -16.19
C SER A 22 0.59 16.16 -16.50
N ALA A 23 1.81 16.69 -16.41
CA ALA A 23 3.05 15.93 -16.53
C ALA A 23 3.48 15.31 -15.18
N SER A 24 2.52 15.08 -14.28
CA SER A 24 2.71 14.23 -13.11
C SER A 24 3.33 12.91 -13.57
N VAL A 25 4.54 12.66 -13.08
CA VAL A 25 5.36 11.47 -13.30
C VAL A 25 4.46 10.23 -13.41
N PRO A 26 4.57 9.42 -14.47
CA PRO A 26 3.99 8.09 -14.44
C PRO A 26 4.72 7.33 -13.33
N VAL A 27 4.10 7.25 -12.15
CA VAL A 27 4.42 6.21 -11.19
C VAL A 27 4.04 4.94 -11.92
N TYR A 28 5.04 4.25 -12.46
CA TYR A 28 4.87 2.89 -12.93
C TYR A 28 4.55 2.05 -11.69
N ALA A 29 3.26 1.98 -11.33
CA ALA A 29 2.76 0.79 -10.67
C ALA A 29 3.13 -0.34 -11.61
N ILE A 30 3.88 -1.34 -11.11
CA ILE A 30 4.08 -2.56 -11.86
C ILE A 30 2.70 -3.22 -11.88
N SER A 31 1.92 -2.89 -12.91
CA SER A 31 0.61 -3.44 -13.19
C SER A 31 0.70 -4.96 -13.19
N ASP A 32 0.01 -5.59 -12.22
CA ASP A 32 -0.50 -6.96 -12.20
C ASP A 32 0.15 -7.96 -13.16
N VAL A 33 1.32 -8.48 -12.79
CA VAL A 33 1.78 -9.78 -13.30
C VAL A 33 2.45 -10.56 -12.18
N GLY A 34 1.68 -10.82 -11.13
CA GLY A 34 2.02 -11.81 -10.11
C GLY A 34 3.20 -11.45 -9.21
N GLY A 35 3.08 -11.85 -7.95
CA GLY A 35 4.24 -12.00 -7.10
C GLY A 35 4.13 -11.39 -5.73
N THR A 36 3.04 -10.70 -5.37
CA THR A 36 2.63 -10.57 -3.96
C THR A 36 1.36 -11.39 -3.76
N THR A 37 1.32 -12.25 -2.76
CA THR A 37 0.09 -12.96 -2.37
C THR A 37 -0.04 -12.97 -0.87
N VAL A 38 -1.11 -12.37 -0.35
CA VAL A 38 -1.36 -12.32 1.10
C VAL A 38 -1.96 -13.65 1.57
N SER A 39 -1.35 -14.24 2.60
CA SER A 39 -1.86 -15.44 3.27
C SER A 39 -1.97 -15.23 4.78
N TYR A 40 -3.00 -15.82 5.37
CA TYR A 40 -3.19 -15.87 6.82
C TYR A 40 -2.83 -17.27 7.32
N PRO A 41 -2.25 -17.43 8.51
CA PRO A 41 -1.99 -18.75 9.06
C PRO A 41 -3.33 -19.51 9.19
N ASN A 42 -3.38 -20.69 8.58
CA ASN A 42 -4.60 -21.39 8.16
C ASN A 42 -5.23 -22.27 9.26
N GLU A 43 -4.98 -22.00 10.54
CA GLU A 43 -5.50 -22.80 11.64
C GLU A 43 -6.31 -21.95 12.62
N GLY A 44 -7.58 -21.74 12.26
CA GLY A 44 -8.66 -21.48 13.21
C GLY A 44 -8.63 -20.11 13.89
N TYR A 45 -8.94 -19.04 13.17
CA TYR A 45 -9.38 -17.80 13.83
C TYR A 45 -10.88 -17.88 14.16
N VAL A 46 -11.18 -18.45 15.32
CA VAL A 46 -12.41 -18.20 16.07
C VAL A 46 -11.98 -17.32 17.26
N GLY A 47 -11.99 -16.00 17.06
CA GLY A 47 -11.65 -15.00 18.07
C GLY A 47 -10.42 -14.15 17.75
N GLY A 48 -10.64 -12.83 17.70
CA GLY A 48 -9.59 -11.79 17.69
C GLY A 48 -8.91 -11.49 16.34
N PRO A 49 -8.19 -10.36 16.25
CA PRO A 49 -7.45 -9.95 15.06
C PRO A 49 -6.21 -10.81 14.77
N PRO A 50 -5.66 -10.78 13.54
CA PRO A 50 -4.53 -11.60 13.17
C PRO A 50 -3.29 -11.16 13.96
N GLY A 51 -2.61 -12.13 14.58
CA GLY A 51 -1.37 -11.88 15.32
C GLY A 51 -0.16 -11.65 14.41
N ALA A 52 -0.20 -12.20 13.20
CA ALA A 52 0.79 -11.99 12.16
C ALA A 52 0.14 -12.07 10.78
N ILE A 53 0.74 -11.37 9.81
CA ILE A 53 0.39 -11.44 8.39
C ILE A 53 1.54 -12.08 7.64
N TYR A 54 1.23 -13.02 6.76
CA TYR A 54 2.19 -13.69 5.89
C TYR A 54 1.90 -13.29 4.46
N TRP A 55 2.93 -13.22 3.63
CA TRP A 55 2.75 -13.02 2.21
C TRP A 55 3.89 -13.68 1.44
N THR A 56 3.59 -14.10 0.22
CA THR A 56 4.62 -14.35 -0.77
C THR A 56 4.98 -13.03 -1.44
N GLN A 57 6.24 -12.86 -1.82
CA GLN A 57 6.74 -11.69 -2.53
C GLN A 57 7.76 -12.12 -3.61
N ARG A 58 8.02 -11.25 -4.58
CA ARG A 58 9.10 -11.48 -5.55
C ARG A 58 10.47 -11.36 -4.88
N SER A 59 11.46 -12.05 -5.42
CA SER A 59 12.84 -12.02 -4.90
C SER A 59 13.51 -10.64 -4.95
N ASP A 60 13.02 -9.74 -5.82
CA ASP A 60 13.47 -8.36 -5.95
C ASP A 60 12.79 -7.39 -4.97
N ALA A 61 11.86 -7.86 -4.13
CA ALA A 61 11.29 -7.08 -3.03
C ALA A 61 12.34 -6.85 -1.93
N LYS A 62 12.48 -5.59 -1.49
CA LYS A 62 13.39 -5.20 -0.39
C LYS A 62 12.67 -4.56 0.80
N ALA A 63 11.46 -4.10 0.57
CA ALA A 63 10.62 -3.58 1.63
C ALA A 63 9.16 -3.94 1.38
N ALA A 64 8.38 -3.89 2.44
CA ALA A 64 6.94 -4.02 2.40
C ALA A 64 6.29 -3.02 3.35
N GLN A 65 4.98 -2.88 3.25
CA GLN A 65 4.15 -2.10 4.16
C GLN A 65 2.80 -2.81 4.27
N LEU A 66 2.29 -2.90 5.49
CA LEU A 66 0.96 -3.45 5.75
C LEU A 66 -0.01 -2.32 6.03
N PHE A 67 -1.23 -2.51 5.53
CA PHE A 67 -2.40 -1.72 5.86
C PHE A 67 -3.47 -2.64 6.44
N ILE A 68 -4.08 -2.25 7.55
CA ILE A 68 -5.28 -2.90 8.09
C ILE A 68 -6.31 -1.80 8.32
N GLY A 69 -7.48 -1.89 7.70
CA GLY A 69 -8.56 -0.93 7.86
C GLY A 69 -9.91 -1.60 7.98
N SER A 70 -10.84 -1.03 8.72
CA SER A 70 -12.22 -1.49 8.70
C SER A 70 -12.95 -0.93 7.48
N TYR A 71 -13.88 -1.71 6.91
CA TYR A 71 -14.66 -1.26 5.74
C TYR A 71 -15.53 -0.03 6.03
N ASP A 72 -15.89 0.20 7.29
CA ASP A 72 -16.64 1.38 7.75
C ASP A 72 -15.76 2.60 8.10
N GLY A 73 -14.43 2.48 7.94
CA GLY A 73 -13.48 3.56 8.20
C GLY A 73 -13.25 3.91 9.67
N THR A 74 -13.83 3.16 10.61
CA THR A 74 -13.67 3.41 12.05
C THR A 74 -12.30 3.01 12.60
N PHE A 75 -11.58 2.16 11.88
CA PHE A 75 -10.25 1.72 12.23
C PHE A 75 -9.34 1.77 11.00
N SER A 76 -8.12 2.25 11.20
CA SER A 76 -7.04 2.09 10.23
C SER A 76 -5.70 2.02 10.96
N TRP A 77 -4.82 1.20 10.44
CA TRP A 77 -3.46 1.04 10.92
C TRP A 77 -2.52 0.75 9.75
N ASN A 78 -1.30 1.24 9.88
CA ASN A 78 -0.24 1.03 8.93
C ASN A 78 1.04 0.64 9.68
N SER A 79 1.76 -0.35 9.17
CA SER A 79 2.99 -0.84 9.82
C SER A 79 4.17 0.12 9.74
N GLY A 80 4.12 1.11 8.85
CA GLY A 80 5.32 1.74 8.33
C GLY A 80 6.17 0.76 7.50
N PRO A 81 7.41 1.13 7.16
CA PRO A 81 8.27 0.30 6.32
C PRO A 81 8.73 -0.97 7.05
N ILE A 82 8.59 -2.09 6.39
CA ILE A 82 9.07 -3.41 6.80
C ILE A 82 10.20 -3.78 5.87
N TYR A 83 11.44 -3.78 6.36
CA TYR A 83 12.58 -4.19 5.55
C TYR A 83 12.67 -5.71 5.53
N THR A 84 12.46 -6.30 4.35
CA THR A 84 12.56 -7.75 4.15
C THR A 84 13.93 -8.09 3.58
N ASN A 85 14.51 -9.22 3.96
CA ASN A 85 15.77 -9.65 3.34
C ASN A 85 15.55 -9.88 1.84
N ALA A 86 16.41 -9.27 1.02
CA ALA A 86 16.40 -9.47 -0.43
C ALA A 86 16.53 -10.97 -0.76
N GLY A 87 15.75 -11.45 -1.73
CA GLY A 87 15.72 -12.85 -2.15
C GLY A 87 14.76 -13.76 -1.38
N LEU A 88 14.06 -13.26 -0.36
CA LEU A 88 12.99 -14.03 0.29
C LEU A 88 11.71 -14.01 -0.55
N SER A 89 11.27 -15.19 -0.98
CA SER A 89 9.98 -15.37 -1.66
C SER A 89 8.78 -15.33 -0.71
N ASN A 90 9.02 -15.46 0.60
CA ASN A 90 8.00 -15.44 1.65
C ASN A 90 8.46 -14.49 2.76
N ALA A 91 7.56 -13.66 3.25
CA ALA A 91 7.80 -12.76 4.36
C ALA A 91 6.61 -12.77 5.31
N TRP A 92 6.84 -12.26 6.52
CA TRP A 92 5.82 -12.17 7.55
C TRP A 92 6.09 -10.97 8.44
N TYR A 93 5.04 -10.50 9.12
CA TYR A 93 5.14 -9.41 10.08
C TYR A 93 4.21 -9.68 11.26
N SER A 94 4.76 -9.57 12.47
CA SER A 94 4.00 -9.66 13.71
C SER A 94 3.22 -8.36 13.93
N ILE A 95 1.90 -8.44 14.01
CA ILE A 95 1.08 -7.26 14.35
C ILE A 95 1.34 -6.91 15.82
N PRO A 96 1.69 -5.65 16.17
CA PRO A 96 1.89 -5.27 17.55
C PRO A 96 0.65 -5.56 18.41
N ALA A 97 0.84 -6.04 19.64
CA ALA A 97 -0.27 -6.37 20.54
C ALA A 97 -1.19 -5.17 20.82
N SER A 98 -0.65 -3.94 20.83
CA SER A 98 -1.45 -2.71 20.95
C SER A 98 -2.38 -2.48 19.77
N VAL A 99 -1.92 -2.80 18.55
CA VAL A 99 -2.72 -2.71 17.32
C VAL A 99 -3.81 -3.77 17.34
N GLN A 100 -3.45 -5.00 17.70
CA GLN A 100 -4.43 -6.08 17.89
C GLN A 100 -5.53 -5.67 18.88
N ALA A 101 -5.17 -5.14 20.05
CA ALA A 101 -6.16 -4.69 21.03
C ALA A 101 -7.07 -3.54 20.54
N SER A 102 -6.61 -2.74 19.57
CA SER A 102 -7.37 -1.61 19.01
C SER A 102 -8.29 -1.98 17.84
N ILE A 103 -8.18 -3.19 17.29
CA ILE A 103 -9.02 -3.61 16.17
C ILE A 103 -10.46 -3.84 16.65
N PRO A 104 -11.46 -3.20 16.01
CA PRO A 104 -12.86 -3.34 16.42
C PRO A 104 -13.38 -4.74 16.12
N LYS A 105 -13.98 -5.38 17.13
CA LYS A 105 -14.62 -6.69 17.00
C LYS A 105 -15.91 -6.62 16.20
N GLY A 106 -16.26 -7.71 15.51
CA GLY A 106 -17.50 -7.81 14.73
C GLY A 106 -17.48 -6.94 13.46
N LYS A 107 -16.30 -6.53 13.01
CA LYS A 107 -16.11 -5.74 11.79
C LYS A 107 -15.37 -6.55 10.74
N SER A 108 -15.75 -6.33 9.49
CA SER A 108 -14.94 -6.74 8.35
C SER A 108 -13.77 -5.79 8.20
N LEU A 109 -12.59 -6.35 7.99
CA LEU A 109 -11.36 -5.62 7.75
C LEU A 109 -10.85 -5.89 6.34
N LEU A 110 -10.26 -4.86 5.75
CA LEU A 110 -9.40 -4.95 4.59
C LEU A 110 -7.95 -4.97 5.10
N VAL A 111 -7.21 -6.00 4.71
CA VAL A 111 -5.78 -6.10 4.98
C VAL A 111 -5.06 -6.05 3.64
N GLY A 112 -4.14 -5.10 3.50
CA GLY A 112 -3.30 -4.93 2.33
C GLY A 112 -1.84 -5.15 2.66
N VAL A 113 -1.09 -5.72 1.71
CA VAL A 113 0.36 -5.71 1.70
C VAL A 113 0.78 -4.97 0.43
N GLU A 114 1.67 -3.99 0.58
CA GLU A 114 2.41 -3.38 -0.51
C GLU A 114 3.86 -3.85 -0.41
N THR A 115 4.46 -4.28 -1.51
CA THR A 115 5.87 -4.65 -1.61
C THR A 115 6.59 -3.71 -2.58
N TYR A 116 7.84 -3.39 -2.26
CA TYR A 116 8.66 -2.40 -2.96
C TYR A 116 9.88 -3.09 -3.59
N HIS A 117 9.98 -2.99 -4.91
CA HIS A 117 10.91 -3.78 -5.73
C HIS A 117 12.10 -2.96 -6.21
N TYR A 118 13.27 -3.60 -6.24
CA TYR A 118 14.53 -2.96 -6.60
C TYR A 118 15.42 -3.87 -7.45
N SER A 119 16.09 -3.31 -8.46
CA SER A 119 17.22 -3.94 -9.15
C SER A 119 18.51 -3.26 -8.68
N GLY A 120 19.32 -3.96 -7.89
CA GLY A 120 20.43 -3.32 -7.18
C GLY A 120 19.89 -2.21 -6.27
N ASN A 121 20.35 -0.96 -6.45
CA ASN A 121 19.86 0.19 -5.69
C ASN A 121 18.78 0.99 -6.43
N THR A 122 18.40 0.57 -7.63
CA THR A 122 17.40 1.25 -8.44
C THR A 122 16.01 0.75 -8.07
N TYR A 123 15.14 1.68 -7.66
CA TYR A 123 13.73 1.39 -7.42
C TYR A 123 13.00 1.09 -8.74
N LEU A 124 12.26 -0.02 -8.77
CA LEU A 124 11.53 -0.48 -9.95
C LEU A 124 10.04 -0.17 -9.89
N GLY A 125 9.49 -0.02 -8.69
CA GLY A 125 8.06 0.14 -8.47
C GLY A 125 7.57 -0.65 -7.27
N TRP A 126 6.25 -0.69 -7.12
CA TRP A 126 5.58 -1.41 -6.06
C TRP A 126 4.52 -2.34 -6.65
N ALA A 127 4.18 -3.37 -5.88
CA ALA A 127 3.05 -4.26 -6.12
C ALA A 127 2.23 -4.36 -4.83
N SER A 128 0.91 -4.47 -4.95
CA SER A 128 0.03 -4.62 -3.79
C SER A 128 -0.88 -5.82 -3.97
N ASP A 129 -1.23 -6.44 -2.86
CA ASP A 129 -2.32 -7.39 -2.79
C ASP A 129 -3.16 -7.11 -1.54
N THR A 130 -4.46 -7.39 -1.63
CA THR A 130 -5.40 -7.16 -0.53
C THR A 130 -6.27 -8.37 -0.31
N ASN A 131 -6.56 -8.65 0.94
CA ASN A 131 -7.46 -9.73 1.31
C ASN A 131 -8.44 -9.24 2.39
N THR A 132 -9.65 -9.78 2.37
CA THR A 132 -10.69 -9.44 3.33
C THR A 132 -10.64 -10.41 4.49
N LEU A 133 -10.54 -9.87 5.70
CA LEU A 133 -10.60 -10.65 6.93
C LEU A 133 -11.88 -10.29 7.70
N LEU A 134 -12.69 -11.27 8.03
CA LEU A 134 -13.81 -11.09 8.96
C LEU A 134 -13.31 -11.37 10.38
N VAL A 135 -13.32 -10.35 11.25
CA VAL A 135 -13.02 -10.56 12.68
C VAL A 135 -14.31 -11.00 13.38
N VAL A 136 -14.46 -12.32 13.52
CA VAL A 136 -15.54 -12.93 14.29
C VAL A 136 -15.13 -12.94 15.77
N ASN A 137 -16.07 -12.55 16.64
CA ASN A 137 -15.88 -12.33 18.08
C ASN A 137 -15.07 -13.41 18.80
#